data_AF-A0A3D4JDI0-F1
#
_entry.id   AF-A0A3D4JDI0-F1
#
_cell.length_a   1.000
_cell.length_b   1.000
_cell.length_c   1.000
_cell.angle_alpha   90.00
_cell.angle_beta   90.00
_cell.angle_gamma   90.00
#
_symmetry.space_group_name_H-M   'P 1'
#
loop_
_entity.id
_entity.type
_entity.pdbx_description
1 polymer ?
#
loop_
_entity_poly.entity_id
_entity_poly.type
_entity_poly.pdbx_seq_one_letter_code
_entity_poly.pdbx_strand_id
1 'polypeptide(L)'
;MKSQKSSFAFVFLILAMLACGVPGLGSSPTEIPSPTVQAPVTIIVIENSPTPAATETPSPTSTPTAPPEITLTLNSNCRMGPSNFYNIVDQISSGKVFGVIGRNEDNTWWQIVNATNRECWIFYEN
;
A
#
# COMPACT_ATOMS: atom_id res chain seq x y z
N MET A 1 22.07 45.83 -10.10
CA MET A 1 20.90 45.02 -10.52
C MET A 1 21.25 44.22 -11.76
N LYS A 2 20.73 42.99 -11.94
CA LYS A 2 20.87 42.20 -13.19
C LYS A 2 19.69 41.23 -13.34
N SER A 3 19.16 41.11 -14.56
CA SER A 3 18.26 40.02 -15.03
C SER A 3 17.04 39.63 -14.17
N GLN A 4 16.09 40.56 -13.99
CA GLN A 4 14.69 40.26 -13.68
C GLN A 4 14.03 39.52 -14.87
N LYS A 5 14.33 38.23 -15.05
CA LYS A 5 13.85 37.41 -16.18
C LYS A 5 13.19 36.09 -15.78
N SER A 6 13.63 35.45 -14.68
CA SER A 6 13.11 34.14 -14.26
C SER A 6 11.62 34.17 -13.86
N SER A 7 11.20 35.21 -13.12
CA SER A 7 9.84 35.34 -12.58
C SER A 7 8.74 35.37 -13.65
N PHE A 8 9.03 35.91 -14.84
CA PHE A 8 8.03 35.98 -15.93
C PHE A 8 7.72 34.60 -16.54
N ALA A 9 8.70 33.70 -16.63
CA ALA A 9 8.48 32.33 -17.07
C ALA A 9 7.64 31.55 -16.04
N PHE A 10 7.89 31.77 -14.74
CA PHE A 10 7.18 31.09 -13.66
C PHE A 10 5.70 31.47 -13.60
N VAL A 11 5.36 32.76 -13.80
CA VAL A 11 3.97 33.24 -13.85
C VAL A 11 3.20 32.62 -15.02
N PHE A 12 3.82 32.48 -16.19
CA PHE A 12 3.15 31.91 -17.37
C PHE A 12 2.90 30.39 -17.25
N LEU A 13 3.79 29.67 -16.55
CA LEU A 13 3.65 28.22 -16.32
C LEU A 13 2.48 27.87 -15.38
N ILE A 14 2.23 28.71 -14.37
CA ILE A 14 1.18 28.49 -13.36
C ILE A 14 -0.23 28.70 -13.94
N LEU A 15 -0.39 29.59 -14.91
CA LEU A 15 -1.70 29.94 -15.48
C LEU A 15 -2.30 28.83 -16.39
N ALA A 16 -1.50 27.84 -16.79
CA ALA A 16 -1.92 26.80 -17.75
C ALA A 16 -2.67 25.60 -17.13
N MET A 17 -2.69 25.45 -15.80
CA MET A 17 -3.17 24.21 -15.13
C MET A 17 -4.62 24.25 -14.61
N LEU A 18 -5.44 25.24 -15.00
CA LEU A 18 -6.84 25.38 -14.55
C LEU A 18 -7.92 24.99 -15.59
N ALA A 19 -7.56 24.29 -16.67
CA ALA A 19 -8.48 23.99 -17.77
C ALA A 19 -8.62 22.49 -18.06
N CYS A 20 -9.48 21.78 -17.30
CA CYS A 20 -10.28 20.62 -17.77
C CYS A 20 -11.23 20.06 -16.67
N GLY A 21 -12.24 20.84 -16.28
CA GLY A 21 -13.36 20.33 -15.48
C GLY A 21 -14.51 19.91 -16.41
N VAL A 22 -14.66 18.62 -16.69
CA VAL A 22 -15.68 18.09 -17.63
C VAL A 22 -16.58 17.03 -16.97
N PRO A 23 -17.77 17.41 -16.47
CA PRO A 23 -18.76 16.45 -16.00
C PRO A 23 -19.42 15.75 -17.21
N GLY A 24 -19.11 14.47 -17.41
CA GLY A 24 -19.68 13.65 -18.49
C GLY A 24 -21.17 13.37 -18.29
N LEU A 25 -22.03 14.08 -19.03
CA LEU A 25 -23.48 13.90 -19.00
C LEU A 25 -23.95 12.79 -19.96
N GLY A 26 -24.67 11.82 -19.40
CA GLY A 26 -25.77 11.13 -20.08
C GLY A 26 -25.42 9.96 -21.02
N SER A 27 -25.81 8.75 -20.61
CA SER A 27 -26.33 7.69 -21.49
C SER A 27 -27.08 6.67 -20.65
N SER A 28 -28.37 6.93 -20.38
CA SER A 28 -29.27 5.91 -19.85
C SER A 28 -29.73 5.04 -21.02
N PRO A 29 -29.49 3.71 -21.01
CA PRO A 29 -30.01 2.84 -22.05
C PRO A 29 -31.55 2.80 -21.99
N THR A 30 -32.20 2.89 -23.15
CA THR A 30 -33.65 2.76 -23.29
C THR A 30 -34.10 1.35 -22.93
N GLU A 31 -35.04 1.22 -22.01
CA GLU A 31 -35.69 -0.06 -21.71
C GLU A 31 -36.61 -0.47 -22.87
N ILE A 32 -36.37 -1.65 -23.44
CA ILE A 32 -37.18 -2.22 -24.52
C ILE A 32 -38.23 -3.14 -23.89
N PRO A 33 -39.53 -2.94 -24.14
CA PRO A 33 -40.57 -3.84 -23.61
C PRO A 33 -40.45 -5.22 -24.26
N SER A 34 -40.05 -6.21 -23.45
CA SER A 34 -39.90 -7.60 -23.89
C SER A 34 -41.27 -8.28 -24.05
N PRO A 35 -41.57 -8.96 -25.18
CA PRO A 35 -42.84 -9.65 -25.37
C PRO A 35 -42.90 -10.95 -24.55
N THR A 36 -43.79 -10.98 -23.55
CA THR A 36 -44.03 -12.19 -22.74
C THR A 36 -44.73 -13.29 -23.55
N VAL A 37 -43.98 -14.31 -23.97
CA VAL A 37 -44.51 -15.54 -24.56
C VAL A 37 -44.71 -16.58 -23.45
N GLN A 38 -45.97 -16.86 -23.11
CA GLN A 38 -46.31 -17.78 -22.01
C GLN A 38 -46.61 -19.19 -22.53
N ALA A 39 -45.66 -20.11 -22.37
CA ALA A 39 -45.84 -21.53 -22.67
C ALA A 39 -46.43 -22.30 -21.46
N PRO A 40 -47.18 -23.39 -21.67
CA PRO A 40 -47.69 -24.22 -20.58
C PRO A 40 -46.56 -24.98 -19.87
N VAL A 41 -46.46 -24.84 -18.55
CA VAL A 41 -45.43 -25.49 -17.72
C VAL A 41 -45.98 -26.77 -17.10
N THR A 42 -45.44 -27.92 -17.52
CA THR A 42 -45.72 -29.22 -16.86
C THR A 42 -44.90 -29.34 -15.59
N ILE A 43 -45.57 -29.43 -14.43
CA ILE A 43 -44.92 -29.60 -13.13
C ILE A 43 -44.70 -31.08 -12.87
N ILE A 44 -43.43 -31.51 -12.84
CA ILE A 44 -43.02 -32.86 -12.42
C ILE A 44 -42.58 -32.75 -10.96
N VAL A 45 -43.27 -33.45 -10.06
CA VAL A 45 -42.88 -33.53 -8.64
C VAL A 45 -41.79 -34.61 -8.51
N ILE A 46 -40.63 -34.21 -7.99
CA ILE A 46 -39.46 -35.09 -7.81
C ILE A 46 -39.33 -35.43 -6.32
N GLU A 47 -39.18 -36.72 -6.02
CA GLU A 47 -39.16 -37.23 -4.64
C GLU A 47 -37.85 -36.88 -3.89
N ASN A 48 -37.99 -36.62 -2.59
CA ASN A 48 -37.00 -35.93 -1.76
C ASN A 48 -35.81 -36.83 -1.33
N SER A 49 -34.82 -36.99 -2.21
CA SER A 49 -33.55 -37.64 -1.84
C SER A 49 -32.80 -36.85 -0.74
N PRO A 50 -32.28 -37.48 0.33
CA PRO A 50 -31.58 -36.79 1.40
C PRO A 50 -30.23 -36.22 0.91
N THR A 51 -30.13 -34.90 0.84
CA THR A 51 -28.88 -34.21 0.52
C THR A 51 -27.86 -34.41 1.66
N PRO A 52 -26.61 -34.83 1.39
CA PRO A 52 -25.60 -34.97 2.42
C PRO A 52 -25.27 -33.60 3.03
N ALA A 53 -25.24 -33.52 4.36
CA ALA A 53 -24.87 -32.30 5.07
C ALA A 53 -23.40 -31.93 4.79
N ALA A 54 -23.13 -30.63 4.63
CA ALA A 54 -21.77 -30.14 4.43
C ALA A 54 -20.96 -30.24 5.73
N THR A 55 -19.87 -31.00 5.71
CA THR A 55 -18.85 -30.97 6.78
C THR A 55 -18.06 -29.67 6.70
N GLU A 56 -17.95 -28.93 7.79
CA GLU A 56 -17.11 -27.72 7.82
C GLU A 56 -15.62 -28.08 7.77
N THR A 57 -14.90 -27.45 6.84
CA THR A 57 -13.43 -27.51 6.78
C THR A 57 -12.84 -26.57 7.83
N PRO A 58 -11.87 -27.00 8.67
CA PRO A 58 -11.25 -26.13 9.65
C PRO A 58 -10.53 -24.95 8.99
N SER A 59 -10.82 -23.74 9.48
CA SER A 59 -10.16 -22.50 9.02
C SER A 59 -8.67 -22.48 9.42
N PRO A 60 -7.76 -21.95 8.59
CA PRO A 60 -6.34 -21.86 8.93
C PRO A 60 -6.09 -20.89 10.08
N THR A 61 -5.60 -21.40 11.22
CA THR A 61 -5.13 -20.58 12.33
C THR A 61 -3.79 -19.92 11.99
N SER A 62 -3.71 -18.60 12.17
CA SER A 62 -2.47 -17.84 12.00
C SER A 62 -1.48 -18.09 13.14
N THR A 63 -0.37 -18.78 12.86
CA THR A 63 0.78 -18.87 13.78
C THR A 63 1.44 -17.48 13.93
N PRO A 64 1.72 -17.00 15.15
CA PRO A 64 2.45 -15.74 15.34
C PRO A 64 3.92 -15.92 14.97
N THR A 65 4.34 -15.28 13.88
CA THR A 65 5.76 -15.19 13.48
C THR A 65 6.43 -14.05 14.23
N ALA A 66 7.59 -14.31 14.85
CA ALA A 66 8.41 -13.26 15.45
C ALA A 66 8.94 -12.29 14.37
N PRO A 67 9.04 -10.98 14.63
CA PRO A 67 9.65 -10.04 13.68
C PRO A 67 11.12 -10.41 13.44
N PRO A 68 11.65 -10.21 12.23
CA PRO A 68 13.07 -10.42 11.97
C PRO A 68 13.93 -9.43 12.78
N GLU A 69 15.09 -9.88 13.25
CA GLU A 69 16.03 -9.04 13.99
C GLU A 69 17.31 -8.79 13.18
N ILE A 70 18.00 -7.69 13.50
CA ILE A 70 19.35 -7.38 13.03
C ILE A 70 20.29 -7.16 14.22
N THR A 71 21.54 -7.57 14.08
CA THR A 71 22.64 -7.21 15.01
C THR A 71 23.61 -6.30 14.27
N LEU A 72 23.89 -5.11 14.81
CA LEU A 72 24.88 -4.20 14.24
C LEU A 72 26.30 -4.70 14.47
N THR A 73 27.12 -4.71 13.41
CA THR A 73 28.54 -5.10 13.49
C THR A 73 29.44 -3.88 13.66
N LEU A 74 29.01 -2.72 13.16
CA LEU A 74 29.70 -1.43 13.25
C LEU A 74 28.82 -0.38 13.97
N ASN A 75 29.36 0.83 14.12
CA ASN A 75 28.59 1.96 14.65
C ASN A 75 27.82 2.62 13.50
N SER A 76 26.50 2.72 13.64
CA SER A 76 25.60 3.11 12.55
C SER A 76 24.78 4.37 12.86
N ASN A 77 24.44 5.10 11.80
CA ASN A 77 23.63 6.31 11.89
C ASN A 77 22.17 5.97 11.64
N CYS A 78 21.28 6.24 12.60
CA CYS A 78 19.85 6.12 12.40
C CYS A 78 19.31 7.43 11.81
N ARG A 79 18.73 7.37 10.62
CA ARG A 79 18.30 8.54 9.82
C ARG A 79 16.79 8.66 9.69
N MET A 80 16.30 9.83 9.28
CA MET A 80 14.87 10.06 8.99
C MET A 80 14.35 9.32 7.74
N GLY A 81 15.22 8.74 6.92
CA GLY A 81 14.86 8.03 5.69
C GLY A 81 16.02 7.21 5.12
N PRO A 82 15.77 6.31 4.16
CA PRO A 82 16.74 5.36 3.62
C PRO A 82 17.72 6.00 2.60
N SER A 83 18.44 7.04 3.01
CA SER A 83 19.48 7.68 2.20
C SER A 83 20.39 8.57 3.04
N ASN A 84 21.63 8.75 2.59
CA ASN A 84 22.60 9.62 3.25
C ASN A 84 22.23 11.12 3.22
N PHE A 85 21.26 11.52 2.39
CA PHE A 85 20.69 12.88 2.37
C PHE A 85 19.72 13.15 3.53
N TYR A 86 19.21 12.14 4.22
CA TYR A 86 18.32 12.33 5.37
C TYR A 86 19.10 12.64 6.65
N ASN A 87 18.57 13.56 7.46
CA ASN A 87 19.13 13.92 8.75
C ASN A 87 19.27 12.70 9.67
N ILE A 88 20.35 12.70 10.47
CA ILE A 88 20.61 11.72 11.51
C ILE A 88 19.77 12.11 12.74
N VAL A 89 19.06 11.16 13.32
CA VAL A 89 18.25 11.33 14.54
C VAL A 89 18.80 10.54 15.74
N ASP A 90 19.66 9.55 15.49
CA ASP A 90 20.33 8.77 16.53
C ASP A 90 21.67 8.19 16.01
N GLN A 91 22.59 7.86 16.91
CA GLN A 91 23.85 7.18 16.61
C GLN A 91 23.98 5.94 17.48
N ILE A 92 23.99 4.78 16.84
CA ILE A 92 23.81 3.49 17.50
C ILE A 92 25.11 2.70 17.44
N SER A 93 25.59 2.24 18.60
CA SER A 93 26.83 1.46 18.70
C SER A 93 26.66 0.03 18.16
N SER A 94 27.78 -0.58 17.76
CA SER A 94 27.83 -2.01 17.42
C SER A 94 27.43 -2.93 18.58
N GLY A 95 27.12 -4.19 18.25
CA GLY A 95 26.69 -5.21 19.22
C GLY A 95 25.26 -5.00 19.74
N LYS A 96 24.50 -4.07 19.17
CA LYS A 96 23.08 -3.85 19.49
C LYS A 96 22.19 -4.66 18.55
N VAL A 97 21.12 -5.22 19.13
CA VAL A 97 20.10 -6.00 18.42
C VAL A 97 18.82 -5.17 18.34
N PHE A 98 18.16 -5.19 17.17
CA PHE A 98 16.87 -4.51 16.96
C PHE A 98 15.91 -5.38 16.16
N GLY A 99 14.64 -5.36 16.55
CA GLY A 99 13.55 -5.82 15.70
C GLY A 99 13.38 -4.90 14.49
N VAL A 100 13.34 -5.49 13.30
CA VAL A 100 13.08 -4.82 12.03
C VAL A 100 11.58 -4.63 11.83
N ILE A 101 11.19 -3.40 11.47
CA ILE A 101 9.82 -3.06 11.07
C ILE A 101 9.67 -2.80 9.56
N GLY A 102 10.77 -2.67 8.82
CA GLY A 102 10.72 -2.42 7.37
C GLY A 102 12.06 -2.49 6.62
N ARG A 103 11.97 -2.47 5.29
CA ARG A 103 13.06 -2.38 4.29
C ARG A 103 12.73 -1.26 3.30
N ASN A 104 13.75 -0.70 2.64
CA ASN A 104 13.54 0.01 1.37
C ASN A 104 13.48 -0.99 0.20
N GLU A 105 13.03 -0.51 -0.96
CA GLU A 105 12.89 -1.30 -2.19
C GLU A 105 14.19 -1.99 -2.62
N ASP A 106 15.33 -1.29 -2.56
CA ASP A 106 16.66 -1.84 -2.87
C ASP A 106 17.23 -2.77 -1.79
N ASN A 107 16.51 -2.97 -0.68
CA ASN A 107 16.90 -3.70 0.53
C ASN A 107 18.15 -3.18 1.30
N THR A 108 18.79 -2.11 0.81
CA THR A 108 20.01 -1.48 1.35
C THR A 108 19.85 -0.74 2.70
N TRP A 109 18.64 -0.59 3.23
CA TRP A 109 18.35 0.04 4.51
C TRP A 109 17.31 -0.73 5.32
N TRP A 110 17.53 -0.80 6.63
CA TRP A 110 16.62 -1.34 7.64
C TRP A 110 15.85 -0.21 8.32
N GLN A 111 14.54 -0.36 8.50
CA GLN A 111 13.74 0.49 9.38
C GLN A 111 13.58 -0.21 10.74
N ILE A 112 13.92 0.49 11.82
CA ILE A 112 13.83 0.00 13.20
C ILE A 112 13.19 1.06 14.10
N VAL A 113 12.79 0.67 15.31
CA VAL A 113 12.42 1.59 16.39
C VAL A 113 13.61 1.71 17.35
N ASN A 114 14.08 2.94 17.59
CA ASN A 114 15.22 3.18 18.48
C ASN A 114 14.81 3.23 19.96
N ALA A 115 15.80 3.45 20.85
CA ALA A 115 15.59 3.56 22.30
C ALA A 115 14.70 4.75 22.75
N THR A 116 14.39 5.72 21.87
CA THR A 116 13.46 6.83 22.15
C THR A 116 12.07 6.63 21.55
N ASN A 117 11.72 5.39 21.15
CA ASN A 117 10.48 5.03 20.46
C ASN A 117 10.24 5.81 19.16
N ARG A 118 11.32 6.17 18.46
CA ARG A 118 11.31 6.82 17.15
C ARG A 118 11.68 5.79 16.08
N GLU A 119 10.88 5.74 15.02
CA GLU A 119 11.25 5.03 13.79
C GLU A 119 12.40 5.74 13.09
N CYS A 120 13.42 5.00 12.69
CA CYS A 120 14.54 5.52 11.90
C CYS A 120 15.23 4.42 11.08
N TRP A 121 16.04 4.87 10.12
CA TRP A 121 16.62 4.07 9.07
C TRP A 121 18.12 3.86 9.27
N ILE A 122 18.54 2.61 9.30
CA ILE A 122 19.93 2.14 9.45
C ILE A 122 20.40 1.56 8.12
N PHE A 123 21.65 1.80 7.73
CA PHE A 123 22.21 1.24 6.51
C PHE A 123 22.47 -0.27 6.64
N TYR A 124 22.36 -1.04 5.56
CA TYR A 124 22.73 -2.44 5.55
C TYR A 124 24.26 -2.60 5.70
N GLU A 125 24.70 -3.01 6.89
CA GLU A 125 26.06 -3.47 7.14
C GLU A 125 26.19 -4.93 6.64
N ASN A 126 27.25 -5.18 5.85
CA ASN A 126 27.57 -6.47 5.20
C ASN A 126 28.83 -7.09 5.84
#